data_AF-A0A1Q7SEJ6-F1
#
_entry.id   AF-A0A1Q7SEJ6-F1
#
_cell.length_a   1.000
_cell.length_b   1.000
_cell.length_c   1.000
_cell.angle_alpha   90.00
_cell.angle_beta   90.00
_cell.angle_gamma   90.00
#
_symmetry.space_group_name_H-M   'P 1'
#
loop_
_entity.id
_entity.type
_entity.pdbx_description
1 polymer ?
#
loop_
_entity_poly.entity_id
_entity_poly.type
_entity_poly.pdbx_seq_one_letter_code
_entity_poly.pdbx_strand_id
1 'polypeptide(L)'
;MLYIDMILGTMLFASDRQRQWTMVAFIALVLNPLLNYLLIPLAGSRMGNAGIGAAVATLLTEVVVMIAALRIMPAHVLGTSWISSTARGAGAGMLMAIAIIIENRASIPWIPAGIIAMGLYIAALLAMRALRPAELAFFQSFFSGRNLKTIFPTQREVSA
;
A
#
# COMPACT_ATOMS: atom_id res chain seq x y z
N MET A 1 -8.39 0.92 -2.70
CA MET A 1 -8.09 -0.12 -1.70
C MET A 1 -6.60 -0.17 -1.53
N LEU A 2 -6.10 0.11 -0.33
CA LEU A 2 -4.68 -0.05 -0.04
C LEU A 2 -4.32 -1.52 -0.21
N TYR A 3 -3.13 -1.78 -0.73
CA TYR A 3 -2.59 -3.14 -0.85
C TYR A 3 -2.64 -3.91 0.49
N ILE A 4 -2.49 -3.18 1.60
CA ILE A 4 -2.60 -3.73 2.96
C ILE A 4 -4.00 -4.33 3.20
N ASP A 5 -5.08 -3.64 2.84
CA ASP A 5 -6.46 -4.14 3.08
C ASP A 5 -6.72 -5.44 2.32
N MET A 6 -6.12 -5.61 1.14
CA MET A 6 -6.21 -6.86 0.38
C MET A 6 -5.51 -8.01 1.12
N ILE A 7 -4.30 -7.79 1.65
CA ILE A 7 -3.57 -8.81 2.43
C ILE A 7 -4.32 -9.13 3.73
N LEU A 8 -4.77 -8.13 4.46
CA LEU A 8 -5.50 -8.35 5.71
C LEU A 8 -6.81 -9.10 5.45
N GLY A 9 -7.51 -8.77 4.36
CA GLY A 9 -8.70 -9.48 3.92
C GLY A 9 -8.43 -10.96 3.65
N THR A 10 -7.39 -11.30 2.87
CA THR A 10 -7.04 -12.72 2.60
C THR A 10 -6.63 -13.47 3.86
N MET A 11 -5.89 -12.84 4.78
CA MET A 11 -5.56 -13.43 6.09
C MET A 11 -6.81 -13.71 6.93
N LEU A 12 -7.80 -12.80 6.92
CA LEU A 12 -9.07 -12.99 7.64
C LEU A 12 -9.92 -14.10 7.04
N PHE A 13 -9.95 -14.22 5.71
CA PHE A 13 -10.60 -15.35 5.03
C PHE A 13 -9.95 -16.68 5.40
N ALA A 14 -8.60 -16.74 5.41
CA ALA A 14 -7.87 -17.93 5.81
C ALA A 14 -8.02 -18.30 7.30
N SER A 15 -8.44 -17.34 8.14
CA SER A 15 -8.65 -17.53 9.58
C SER A 15 -10.13 -17.77 9.95
N ASP A 16 -10.97 -18.15 8.98
CA ASP A 16 -12.42 -18.36 9.16
C ASP A 16 -13.20 -17.15 9.71
N ARG A 17 -12.67 -15.92 9.55
CA ARG A 17 -13.30 -14.66 10.02
C ARG A 17 -14.13 -13.95 8.94
N GLN A 18 -14.51 -14.66 7.88
CA GLN A 18 -15.25 -14.10 6.74
C GLN A 18 -16.50 -13.30 7.15
N ARG A 19 -17.27 -13.78 8.13
CA ARG A 19 -18.50 -13.11 8.59
C ARG A 19 -18.21 -11.73 9.19
N GLN A 20 -17.15 -11.61 9.98
CA GLN A 20 -16.74 -10.33 10.57
C GLN A 20 -16.20 -9.39 9.49
N TRP A 21 -15.46 -9.94 8.52
CA TRP A 21 -14.98 -9.18 7.37
C TRP A 21 -16.11 -8.66 6.47
N THR A 22 -17.16 -9.44 6.22
CA THR A 22 -18.35 -8.99 5.48
C THR A 22 -19.05 -7.82 6.18
N MET A 23 -19.11 -7.82 7.52
CA MET A 23 -19.67 -6.69 8.28
C MET A 23 -18.84 -5.41 8.06
N VAL A 24 -17.50 -5.53 8.07
CA VAL A 24 -16.60 -4.40 7.79
C VAL A 24 -16.80 -3.88 6.37
N ALA A 25 -16.91 -4.76 5.39
CA ALA A 25 -17.18 -4.38 3.99
C ALA A 25 -18.53 -3.64 3.85
N PHE A 26 -19.55 -4.08 4.58
CA PHE A 26 -20.85 -3.40 4.60
C PHE A 26 -20.77 -1.99 5.21
N ILE A 27 -20.04 -1.83 6.32
CA ILE A 27 -19.80 -0.51 6.94
C ILE A 27 -19.05 0.39 5.95
N ALA A 28 -18.02 -0.11 5.28
CA ALA A 28 -17.24 0.63 4.30
C ALA A 28 -18.09 1.07 3.10
N LEU A 29 -18.99 0.21 2.63
CA LEU A 29 -19.92 0.49 1.53
C LEU A 29 -20.85 1.67 1.84
N VAL A 30 -21.28 1.85 3.10
CA VAL A 30 -22.11 2.98 3.51
C VAL A 30 -21.25 4.22 3.81
N LEU A 31 -20.13 4.03 4.50
CA LEU A 31 -19.26 5.12 4.94
C LEU A 31 -18.65 5.88 3.76
N ASN A 32 -18.21 5.17 2.72
CA ASN A 32 -17.48 5.79 1.61
C ASN A 32 -18.35 6.78 0.80
N PRO A 33 -19.56 6.43 0.33
CA PRO A 33 -20.46 7.38 -0.31
C PRO A 33 -20.85 8.55 0.60
N LEU A 34 -21.05 8.30 1.90
CA LEU A 34 -21.42 9.35 2.86
C LEU A 34 -20.29 10.37 3.05
N LEU A 35 -19.05 9.89 3.19
CA LEU A 35 -17.87 10.75 3.24
C LEU A 35 -17.67 11.51 1.93
N ASN A 36 -17.86 10.85 0.78
CA ASN A 36 -17.77 11.50 -0.52
C ASN A 36 -18.82 12.61 -0.68
N TYR A 37 -20.07 12.35 -0.28
CA TYR A 37 -21.15 13.32 -0.33
C TYR A 37 -20.83 14.60 0.47
N LEU A 38 -20.14 14.46 1.60
CA LEU A 38 -19.78 15.60 2.45
C LEU A 38 -18.48 16.29 2.03
N LEU A 39 -17.43 15.51 1.73
CA LEU A 39 -16.08 16.03 1.54
C LEU A 39 -15.83 16.58 0.14
N ILE A 40 -16.46 16.03 -0.89
CA ILE A 40 -16.32 16.52 -2.28
C ILE A 40 -16.80 17.98 -2.40
N PRO A 41 -18.03 18.35 -1.99
CA PRO A 41 -18.47 19.74 -2.09
C PRO A 41 -17.70 20.68 -1.14
N LEU A 42 -17.29 20.20 0.04
CA LEU A 42 -16.49 20.99 0.98
C LEU A 42 -15.11 21.32 0.40
N ALA A 43 -14.43 20.34 -0.21
CA ALA A 43 -13.15 20.54 -0.87
C ALA A 43 -13.28 21.37 -2.16
N GLY A 44 -14.36 21.17 -2.92
CA GLY A 44 -14.68 21.99 -4.09
C GLY A 44 -14.84 23.46 -3.75
N SER A 45 -15.60 23.78 -2.69
CA SER A 45 -15.87 25.16 -2.26
C SER A 45 -14.68 25.84 -1.55
N ARG A 46 -13.92 25.11 -0.72
CA ARG A 46 -12.81 25.70 0.06
C ARG A 46 -11.45 25.64 -0.61
N MET A 47 -11.18 24.58 -1.37
CA MET A 47 -9.85 24.31 -1.94
C MET A 47 -9.84 24.41 -3.47
N GLY A 48 -10.99 24.67 -4.11
CA GLY A 48 -11.13 24.72 -5.56
C GLY A 48 -10.89 23.37 -6.25
N ASN A 49 -10.77 22.29 -5.49
CA ASN A 49 -10.45 20.97 -6.00
C ASN A 49 -11.26 19.88 -5.28
N ALA A 50 -12.35 19.48 -5.91
CA ALA A 50 -13.23 18.43 -5.44
C ALA A 50 -12.54 17.05 -5.34
N GLY A 51 -11.48 16.83 -6.13
CA GLY A 51 -10.68 15.59 -6.10
C GLY A 51 -9.96 15.36 -4.77
N ILE A 52 -9.59 16.43 -4.06
CA ILE A 52 -9.01 16.32 -2.71
C ILE A 52 -10.04 15.71 -1.75
N GLY A 53 -11.30 16.13 -1.85
CA GLY A 53 -12.39 15.58 -1.03
C GLY A 53 -12.59 14.09 -1.26
N ALA A 54 -12.58 13.63 -2.51
CA ALA A 54 -12.69 12.22 -2.85
C ALA A 54 -11.48 11.38 -2.38
N ALA A 55 -10.26 11.92 -2.52
CA ALA A 55 -9.06 11.28 -2.03
C ALA A 55 -9.07 11.12 -0.50
N VAL A 56 -9.47 12.16 0.24
CA VAL A 56 -9.58 12.13 1.70
C VAL A 56 -10.69 11.16 2.15
N ALA A 57 -11.85 11.17 1.49
CA ALA A 57 -12.93 10.22 1.79
C ALA A 57 -12.48 8.75 1.63
N THR A 58 -11.72 8.48 0.57
CA THR A 58 -11.17 7.14 0.28
C THR A 58 -10.16 6.76 1.35
N LEU A 59 -9.18 7.63 1.63
CA LEU A 59 -8.15 7.39 2.64
C LEU A 59 -8.76 7.11 4.02
N LEU A 60 -9.76 7.90 4.44
CA LEU A 60 -10.45 7.69 5.71
C LEU A 60 -11.16 6.33 5.76
N THR A 61 -11.85 5.95 4.68
CA THR A 61 -12.54 4.66 4.61
C THR A 61 -11.53 3.52 4.71
N GLU A 62 -10.41 3.60 3.98
CA GLU A 62 -9.35 2.58 4.02
C GLU A 62 -8.74 2.47 5.41
N VAL A 63 -8.46 3.59 6.10
CA VAL A 63 -7.97 3.56 7.48
C VAL A 63 -8.96 2.89 8.42
N VAL A 64 -10.27 3.16 8.29
CA VAL A 64 -11.31 2.50 9.11
C VAL A 64 -11.33 0.99 8.85
N VAL A 65 -11.29 0.58 7.58
CA VAL A 65 -11.27 -0.84 7.18
C VAL A 65 -10.02 -1.54 7.70
N MET A 66 -8.85 -0.91 7.53
CA MET A 66 -7.57 -1.41 8.01
C MET A 66 -7.56 -1.61 9.54
N ILE A 67 -8.04 -0.61 10.30
CA ILE A 67 -8.13 -0.70 11.76
C ILE A 67 -9.09 -1.82 12.19
N ALA A 68 -10.24 -1.94 11.52
CA ALA A 68 -11.18 -3.02 11.80
C ALA A 68 -10.56 -4.39 11.51
N ALA A 69 -9.85 -4.53 10.39
CA ALA A 69 -9.17 -5.77 10.02
C ALA A 69 -8.10 -6.16 11.07
N LEU A 70 -7.26 -5.21 11.50
CA LEU A 70 -6.26 -5.41 12.54
C LEU A 70 -6.88 -5.78 13.90
N ARG A 71 -8.03 -5.20 14.24
CA ARG A 71 -8.77 -5.52 15.48
C ARG A 71 -9.38 -6.92 15.46
N ILE A 72 -9.83 -7.40 14.30
CA ILE A 72 -10.41 -8.74 14.14
C ILE A 72 -9.32 -9.81 14.08
N MET A 73 -8.13 -9.44 13.61
CA MET A 73 -7.02 -10.37 13.38
C MET A 73 -6.60 -11.10 14.65
N PRO A 74 -6.33 -12.41 14.60
CA PRO A 74 -5.79 -13.14 15.73
C PRO A 74 -4.39 -12.62 16.09
N ALA A 75 -4.13 -12.37 17.37
CA ALA A 75 -2.87 -11.77 17.84
C ALA A 75 -1.61 -12.57 17.46
N HIS A 76 -1.74 -13.88 17.26
CA HIS A 76 -0.64 -14.76 16.85
C HIS A 76 -0.23 -14.64 15.37
N VAL A 77 -1.00 -13.90 14.55
CA VAL A 77 -0.69 -13.68 13.13
C VAL A 77 0.16 -12.42 12.92
N LEU A 78 0.03 -11.43 13.82
CA LEU A 78 0.75 -10.16 13.72
C LEU A 78 2.08 -10.24 14.50
N GLY A 79 3.18 -10.48 13.79
CA GLY A 79 4.52 -10.26 14.36
C GLY A 79 4.77 -8.77 14.64
N THR A 80 5.80 -8.43 15.42
CA THR A 80 6.16 -7.03 15.74
C THR A 80 7.16 -6.40 14.75
N SER A 81 7.71 -7.21 13.84
CA SER A 81 8.80 -6.83 12.94
C SER A 81 8.40 -5.86 11.80
N TRP A 82 7.10 -5.65 11.55
CA TRP A 82 6.61 -4.81 10.45
C TRP A 82 6.70 -3.30 10.76
N ILE A 83 6.59 -2.90 12.03
CA ILE A 83 6.48 -1.49 12.43
C ILE A 83 7.69 -0.66 11.97
N SER A 84 8.91 -1.22 12.13
CA SER A 84 10.15 -0.55 11.72
C SER A 84 10.25 -0.38 10.20
N SER A 85 9.87 -1.41 9.42
CA SER A 85 9.84 -1.34 7.96
C SER A 85 8.79 -0.37 7.45
N THR A 86 7.59 -0.37 8.05
CA THR A 86 6.51 0.58 7.71
C THR A 86 6.91 2.02 8.02
N ALA A 87 7.55 2.28 9.17
CA ALA A 87 8.01 3.63 9.52
C ALA A 87 9.08 4.16 8.55
N ARG A 88 10.03 3.31 8.13
CA ARG A 88 11.04 3.69 7.12
C ARG A 88 10.42 3.95 5.76
N GLY A 89 9.46 3.12 5.33
CA GLY A 89 8.72 3.35 4.09
C GLY A 89 7.92 4.65 4.10
N ALA A 90 7.23 4.95 5.21
CA ALA A 90 6.53 6.21 5.41
C ALA A 90 7.49 7.41 5.38
N GLY A 91 8.68 7.27 5.99
CA GLY A 91 9.73 8.29 5.93
C GLY A 91 10.22 8.57 4.50
N ALA A 92 10.46 7.53 3.70
CA ALA A 92 10.81 7.68 2.29
C ALA A 92 9.70 8.37 1.48
N GLY A 93 8.43 8.01 1.74
CA GLY A 93 7.27 8.67 1.12
C GLY A 93 7.16 10.15 1.50
N MET A 94 7.46 10.49 2.75
CA MET A 94 7.48 11.88 3.22
C MET A 94 8.58 12.71 2.51
N LEU A 95 9.77 12.14 2.32
CA LEU A 95 10.84 12.79 1.56
C LEU A 95 10.45 13.05 0.11
N MET A 96 9.79 12.07 -0.53
CA MET A 96 9.24 12.24 -1.88
C MET A 96 8.19 13.37 -1.92
N ALA A 97 7.28 13.41 -0.95
CA ALA A 97 6.27 14.46 -0.87
C ALA A 97 6.91 15.86 -0.73
N ILE A 98 7.94 15.99 0.10
CA ILE A 98 8.69 17.24 0.27
C ILE A 98 9.34 17.66 -1.06
N ALA A 99 9.96 16.72 -1.79
CA ALA A 99 10.57 17.01 -3.09
C ALA A 99 9.54 17.50 -4.11
N ILE A 100 8.39 16.83 -4.23
CA ILE A 100 7.31 17.27 -5.13
C ILE A 100 6.81 18.67 -4.78
N ILE A 101 6.70 19.01 -3.49
CA ILE A 101 6.30 20.35 -3.06
C ILE A 101 7.33 21.40 -3.49
N ILE A 102 8.63 21.10 -3.37
CA ILE A 102 9.72 21.99 -3.80
C ILE A 102 9.72 22.15 -5.32
N GLU A 103 9.60 21.05 -6.06
CA GLU A 103 9.55 21.04 -7.53
C GLU A 103 8.36 21.84 -8.07
N ASN A 104 7.19 21.70 -7.43
CA ASN A 104 6.00 22.46 -7.78
C ASN A 104 6.17 23.97 -7.54
N ARG A 105 6.90 24.38 -6.48
CA ARG A 105 7.25 25.79 -6.26
C ARG A 105 8.26 26.32 -7.27
N ALA A 106 9.12 25.46 -7.81
CA ALA A 106 10.07 25.79 -8.87
C ALA A 106 9.44 25.74 -10.28
N SER A 107 8.14 25.49 -10.39
CA SER A 107 7.39 25.39 -11.66
C SER A 107 7.96 24.36 -12.64
N ILE A 108 8.55 23.27 -12.11
CA ILE A 108 9.06 22.17 -12.92
C ILE A 108 7.86 21.43 -13.55
N PRO A 109 7.90 21.08 -14.85
CA PRO A 109 6.84 20.29 -15.48
C PRO A 109 6.63 18.93 -14.77
N TRP A 110 5.40 18.44 -14.76
CA TRP A 110 5.00 17.27 -13.97
C TRP A 110 5.74 15.97 -14.34
N ILE A 111 6.15 15.79 -15.60
CA ILE A 111 6.88 14.60 -16.07
C ILE A 111 8.28 14.51 -15.43
N PRO A 112 9.18 15.50 -15.61
CA PRO A 112 10.51 15.46 -14.98
C PRO A 112 10.43 15.47 -13.46
N ALA A 113 9.49 16.22 -12.87
CA ALA A 113 9.22 16.20 -11.43
C ALA A 113 8.91 14.77 -10.95
N GLY A 114 8.01 14.06 -11.64
CA GLY A 114 7.66 12.68 -11.32
C GLY A 114 8.85 11.71 -11.39
N ILE A 115 9.74 11.87 -12.38
CA ILE A 115 10.94 11.04 -12.52
C ILE A 115 11.93 11.28 -11.38
N ILE A 116 12.16 12.55 -11.02
CA ILE A 116 13.07 12.92 -9.93
C ILE A 116 12.52 12.41 -8.59
N ALA A 117 11.24 12.65 -8.32
CA ALA A 117 10.57 12.19 -7.12
C ALA A 117 10.60 10.65 -6.98
N MET A 118 10.41 9.92 -8.09
CA MET A 118 10.55 8.46 -8.12
C MET A 118 11.98 8.02 -7.78
N GLY A 119 12.98 8.64 -8.40
CA GLY A 119 14.39 8.36 -8.11
C GLY A 119 14.75 8.63 -6.65
N LEU A 120 14.26 9.74 -6.09
CA LEU A 120 14.47 10.09 -4.69
C LEU A 120 13.79 9.09 -3.75
N TYR A 121 12.57 8.66 -4.06
CA TYR A 121 11.86 7.66 -3.26
C TYR A 121 12.63 6.34 -3.20
N ILE A 122 13.11 5.84 -4.35
CA ILE A 122 13.92 4.62 -4.43
C ILE A 122 15.23 4.79 -3.64
N ALA A 123 15.92 5.92 -3.83
CA ALA A 123 17.16 6.21 -3.12
C ALA A 123 16.94 6.28 -1.59
N ALA A 124 15.85 6.90 -1.14
CA ALA A 124 15.49 6.98 0.27
C ALA A 124 15.17 5.60 0.85
N LEU A 125 14.44 4.75 0.14
CA LEU A 125 14.16 3.38 0.57
C LEU A 125 15.44 2.55 0.76
N LEU A 126 16.40 2.69 -0.17
CA LEU A 126 17.69 2.01 -0.10
C LEU A 126 18.55 2.57 1.05
N ALA A 127 18.64 3.90 1.17
CA ALA A 127 19.42 4.57 2.22
C ALA A 127 18.91 4.25 3.63
N MET A 128 17.58 4.21 3.81
CA MET A 128 16.96 3.86 5.09
C MET A 128 17.02 2.35 5.39
N ARG A 129 17.54 1.52 4.47
CA ARG A 129 17.50 0.05 4.55
C ARG A 129 16.08 -0.42 4.86
N ALA A 130 15.10 0.15 4.17
CA ALA A 130 13.70 -0.25 4.30
C ALA A 130 13.52 -1.66 3.75
N LEU A 131 14.28 -1.99 2.69
CA LEU A 131 14.32 -3.31 2.09
C LEU A 131 15.22 -4.26 2.89
N ARG A 132 14.70 -5.45 3.19
CA ARG A 132 15.46 -6.55 3.80
C ARG A 132 16.43 -7.13 2.76
N PRO A 133 17.59 -7.66 3.18
CA PRO A 133 18.54 -8.31 2.26
C PRO A 133 17.91 -9.44 1.43
N ALA A 134 16.95 -10.18 2.01
CA ALA A 134 16.19 -11.22 1.31
C ALA A 134 15.31 -10.67 0.16
N GLU A 135 14.75 -9.47 0.31
CA GLU A 135 13.93 -8.82 -0.72
C GLU A 135 14.81 -8.38 -1.89
N LEU A 136 15.99 -7.83 -1.60
CA LEU A 136 16.98 -7.47 -2.63
C LEU A 136 17.46 -8.69 -3.42
N ALA A 137 17.70 -9.83 -2.74
CA ALA A 137 18.08 -11.08 -3.39
C ALA A 137 16.96 -11.63 -4.31
N PHE A 138 15.70 -11.48 -3.92
CA PHE A 138 14.55 -11.83 -4.77
C PHE A 138 14.46 -10.94 -6.02
N PHE A 139 14.65 -9.63 -5.89
CA PHE A 139 14.68 -8.75 -7.06
C PHE A 139 15.85 -9.11 -7.99
N GLN A 140 17.03 -9.37 -7.44
CA GLN A 140 18.19 -9.81 -8.22
C GLN A 140 17.94 -11.14 -8.93
N SER A 141 17.19 -12.08 -8.35
CA SER A 141 16.84 -13.35 -8.99
C SER A 141 15.75 -13.21 -10.06
N PHE A 142 14.88 -12.21 -9.96
CA PHE A 142 13.89 -11.89 -11.00
C PHE A 142 14.55 -11.24 -12.23
N PHE A 143 15.48 -10.31 -12.02
CA PHE A 143 16.23 -9.66 -13.11
C PHE A 143 17.36 -10.53 -13.66
N SER A 144 17.96 -11.40 -12.85
CA SER A 144 18.85 -12.46 -13.33
C SER A 144 17.99 -13.62 -13.81
N GLY A 145 17.50 -13.58 -15.06
CA GLY A 145 16.68 -14.61 -15.71
C GLY A 145 17.35 -15.99 -15.87
N ARG A 146 18.03 -16.50 -14.84
CA ARG A 146 18.92 -17.66 -14.86
C ARG A 146 18.39 -18.87 -14.09
N ASN A 147 17.18 -18.84 -13.52
CA ASN A 147 16.59 -20.00 -12.81
C ASN A 147 15.07 -20.13 -12.93
N LEU A 148 14.52 -20.07 -14.16
CA LEU A 148 13.13 -20.48 -14.43
C LEU A 148 12.93 -22.01 -14.52
N LYS A 149 13.99 -22.81 -14.40
CA LYS A 149 13.94 -24.28 -14.57
C LYS A 149 13.76 -25.09 -13.28
N THR A 150 13.86 -24.47 -12.10
CA THR A 150 13.82 -25.21 -10.81
C THR A 150 12.48 -25.16 -10.08
N ILE A 151 11.49 -24.41 -10.58
CA ILE A 151 10.21 -24.19 -9.87
C ILE A 151 9.10 -25.17 -10.33
N PHE A 152 9.25 -25.85 -11.47
CA PHE A 152 8.32 -26.90 -11.90
C PHE A 152 9.06 -28.23 -12.10
N PRO A 153 9.21 -29.08 -11.06
CA PRO A 153 9.56 -30.47 -11.30
C PRO A 153 8.43 -31.09 -12.12
N THR A 154 8.73 -31.41 -13.38
CA THR A 154 7.89 -32.19 -14.28
C THR A 154 7.41 -33.46 -13.58
N GLN A 155 6.10 -33.57 -13.37
CA GLN A 155 5.37 -34.74 -12.84
C GLN A 155 5.42 -35.95 -13.81
N ARG A 156 6.60 -36.33 -14.32
CA ARG A 156 6.75 -37.42 -15.31
C ARG A 156 7.48 -38.66 -14.83
N GLU A 157 7.86 -38.75 -13.55
CA GLU A 157 8.61 -39.91 -13.02
C GLU A 157 7.86 -40.71 -11.93
N VAL A 158 6.53 -40.81 -11.99
CA VAL A 158 5.75 -41.72 -11.10
C VAL A 158 5.05 -42.82 -11.90
N SER A 159 5.54 -43.14 -13.10
CA SER A 159 5.02 -44.26 -13.89
C SER A 159 6.14 -44.91 -14.70
N ALA A 160 7.06 -45.56 -14.00
CA ALA A 160 7.95 -46.58 -14.55
C ALA A 160 8.19 -47.65 -13.47
#